data_AF-A0A965EL79-F1
#
_entry.id   AF-A0A965EL79-F1
#
_cell.length_a   1.000
_cell.length_b   1.000
_cell.length_c   1.000
_cell.angle_alpha   90.00
_cell.angle_beta   90.00
_cell.angle_gamma   90.00
#
_symmetry.space_group_name_H-M   'P 1'
#
loop_
_entity.id
_entity.type
_entity.pdbx_description
1 polymer ?
#
loop_
_entity_poly.entity_id
_entity_poly.type
_entity_poly.pdbx_seq_one_letter_code
_entity_poly.pdbx_strand_id
1 'polypeptide(L)'
;MQTKLIAITKPVTTLGTPLTPEEFIVYIARVSNPANQLNVETGWKLIRYLIKHKHWSPFEHVSVTYEIKTSRGIAAQILRHRSFTFQEFSQRYADTELIG
;
A
#
# COMPACT_ATOMS: atom_id res chain seq x y z
N MET A 1 8.44 -18.03 7.67
CA MET A 1 7.45 -17.01 7.24
C MET A 1 7.71 -16.69 5.78
N GLN A 2 6.68 -16.68 4.94
CA GLN A 2 6.77 -16.31 3.52
C GLN A 2 5.76 -15.20 3.23
N THR A 3 6.09 -14.29 2.30
CA THR A 3 5.20 -13.20 1.88
C THR A 3 5.18 -13.11 0.36
N LYS A 4 4.03 -12.75 -0.20
CA LYS A 4 3.84 -12.55 -1.64
C LYS A 4 2.97 -11.33 -1.87
N LEU A 5 3.39 -10.43 -2.75
CA LEU A 5 2.57 -9.30 -3.19
C LEU A 5 1.41 -9.81 -4.04
N ILE A 6 0.17 -9.45 -3.67
CA ILE A 6 -1.07 -9.87 -4.35
C ILE A 6 -1.69 -8.73 -5.14
N ALA A 7 -1.73 -7.54 -4.56
CA ALA A 7 -2.32 -6.37 -5.19
C ALA A 7 -1.59 -5.09 -4.79
N ILE A 8 -1.62 -4.11 -5.68
CA ILE A 8 -1.12 -2.76 -5.46
C ILE A 8 -2.02 -1.77 -6.19
N THR A 9 -2.21 -0.59 -5.60
CA THR A 9 -2.99 0.49 -6.23
C THR A 9 -2.39 0.87 -7.56
N LYS A 10 -3.19 0.83 -8.64
CA LYS A 10 -2.82 1.32 -9.96
C LYS A 10 -3.68 2.55 -10.30
N PRO A 11 -3.10 3.76 -10.30
CA PRO A 11 -3.80 4.98 -10.66
C PRO A 11 -4.30 4.93 -12.11
N VAL A 12 -5.52 5.42 -12.32
CA VAL A 12 -6.07 5.65 -13.67
C VAL A 12 -5.79 7.10 -14.04
N THR A 13 -4.94 7.32 -15.03
CA THR A 13 -4.59 8.66 -15.52
C THR A 13 -5.16 8.89 -16.92
N THR A 14 -5.63 10.12 -17.18
CA THR A 14 -6.08 10.58 -18.50
C THR A 14 -4.92 10.97 -19.42
N LEU A 15 -3.68 10.93 -18.93
CA LEU A 15 -2.48 11.49 -19.56
C LEU A 15 -1.68 10.46 -20.39
N GLY A 16 -2.25 9.29 -20.68
CA GLY A 16 -1.68 8.30 -21.60
C GLY A 16 -0.68 7.32 -20.98
N THR A 17 0.08 7.71 -19.94
CA THR A 17 0.96 6.80 -19.18
C THR A 17 0.43 6.57 -17.76
N PRO A 18 0.23 5.31 -17.34
CA PRO A 18 -0.17 5.00 -15.97
C PRO A 18 0.99 5.29 -15.01
N LEU A 19 0.73 6.09 -13.99
CA LEU A 19 1.70 6.38 -12.93
C LEU A 19 1.95 5.14 -12.08
N THR A 20 3.17 4.99 -11.57
CA THR A 20 3.45 4.06 -10.47
C THR A 20 2.80 4.55 -9.17
N PRO A 21 2.61 3.67 -8.17
CA PRO A 21 2.04 4.08 -6.87
C PRO A 21 2.89 5.15 -6.17
N GLU A 22 4.22 5.11 -6.32
CA GLU A 22 5.11 6.14 -5.76
C GLU A 22 4.91 7.50 -6.44
N GLU A 23 4.88 7.52 -7.78
CA GLU A 23 4.61 8.73 -8.55
C GLU A 23 3.20 9.26 -8.26
N PHE A 24 2.25 8.39 -7.93
CA PHE A 24 0.91 8.80 -7.52
C PHE A 24 0.91 9.55 -6.19
N ILE A 25 1.70 9.11 -5.20
CA ILE A 25 1.85 9.84 -3.93
C ILE A 25 2.38 11.26 -4.19
N VAL A 26 3.38 11.38 -5.08
CA VAL A 26 3.94 12.67 -5.49
C VAL A 26 2.90 13.53 -6.22
N TYR A 27 2.14 12.92 -7.13
CA TYR A 27 1.08 13.59 -7.90
C TYR A 27 -0.02 14.16 -6.99
N ILE A 28 -0.47 13.39 -5.99
CA ILE A 28 -1.46 13.84 -5.00
C ILE A 28 -0.88 14.95 -4.13
N ALA A 29 0.34 14.77 -3.62
CA ALA A 29 0.99 15.77 -2.76
C ALA A 29 1.20 17.12 -3.47
N ARG A 30 1.23 17.13 -4.81
CA ARG A 30 1.39 18.33 -5.64
C ARG A 30 0.09 18.84 -6.27
N VAL A 31 -1.08 18.34 -5.86
CA VAL A 31 -2.36 18.83 -6.41
C VAL A 31 -2.55 20.35 -6.20
N SER A 32 -1.92 20.92 -5.17
CA SER A 32 -1.90 22.36 -4.90
C SER A 32 -0.91 23.15 -5.77
N ASN A 33 -0.06 22.49 -6.56
CA ASN A 33 0.85 23.11 -7.53
C ASN A 33 0.72 22.42 -8.91
N PRO A 34 -0.34 22.74 -9.67
CA PRO A 34 -0.67 22.06 -10.93
C PRO A 34 0.45 22.09 -11.98
N ALA A 35 1.21 23.18 -12.04
CA ALA A 35 2.31 23.35 -12.99
C ALA A 35 3.46 22.34 -12.78
N ASN A 36 3.60 21.79 -11.57
CA ASN A 36 4.68 20.88 -11.21
C ASN A 36 4.17 19.46 -10.85
N GLN A 37 2.90 19.17 -11.12
CA GLN A 37 2.21 17.97 -10.64
C GLN A 37 2.74 16.67 -11.28
N LEU A 38 3.26 16.76 -12.51
CA LEU A 38 3.80 15.63 -13.27
C LEU A 38 5.32 15.49 -13.20
N ASN A 39 6.03 16.34 -12.43
CA ASN A 39 7.48 16.25 -12.33
C ASN A 39 7.89 15.10 -11.39
N VAL A 40 8.15 13.94 -11.98
CA VAL A 40 8.53 12.73 -11.25
C VAL A 40 10.01 12.68 -10.85
N GLU A 41 10.90 13.39 -11.57
CA GLU A 41 12.37 13.36 -11.38
C GLU A 41 12.79 13.75 -9.96
N THR A 42 12.04 14.65 -9.33
CA THR A 42 12.29 15.15 -7.98
C THR A 42 11.37 14.54 -6.91
N GLY A 43 10.57 13.53 -7.29
CA GLY A 43 9.54 12.92 -6.44
C GLY A 43 10.07 12.37 -5.11
N TRP A 44 11.20 11.68 -5.12
CA TRP A 44 11.81 11.10 -3.92
C TRP A 44 12.18 12.16 -2.87
N LYS A 45 12.59 13.37 -3.28
CA LYS A 45 12.91 14.47 -2.35
C LYS A 45 11.64 14.93 -1.64
N LEU A 46 10.54 15.01 -2.37
CA LEU A 46 9.24 15.36 -1.81
C LEU A 46 8.76 14.29 -0.83
N ILE A 47 8.85 13.01 -1.19
CA ILE A 47 8.47 11.90 -0.30
C ILE A 47 9.24 11.99 1.02
N ARG A 48 10.58 12.17 0.97
CA ARG A 48 11.40 12.35 2.17
C ARG A 48 10.97 13.57 2.99
N TYR A 49 10.65 14.68 2.33
CA TYR A 49 10.15 15.89 2.99
C TYR A 49 8.81 15.63 3.71
N LEU A 50 7.85 14.99 3.05
CA LEU A 50 6.54 14.67 3.63
C LEU A 50 6.68 13.77 4.87
N ILE A 51 7.52 12.73 4.79
CA ILE A 51 7.83 11.83 5.92
C ILE A 51 8.45 12.62 7.09
N LYS A 52 9.46 13.47 6.80
CA LYS A 52 10.14 14.30 7.81
C LYS A 52 9.15 15.21 8.55
N HIS A 53 8.17 15.75 7.84
CA HIS A 53 7.17 16.66 8.38
C HIS A 53 5.87 15.96 8.81
N LYS A 54 5.84 14.62 8.83
CA LYS A 54 4.68 13.80 9.23
C LYS A 54 3.40 14.13 8.43
N HIS A 55 3.55 14.53 7.17
CA HIS A 55 2.45 14.76 6.26
C HIS A 55 2.04 13.42 5.63
N TRP A 56 1.20 12.66 6.33
CA TRP A 56 0.87 11.28 5.98
C TRP A 56 -0.28 11.12 4.99
N SER A 57 -1.18 12.10 4.87
CA SER A 57 -2.37 11.96 4.03
C SER A 57 -2.12 11.59 2.56
N PRO A 58 -1.05 12.05 1.86
CA PRO A 58 -0.75 11.58 0.50
C PRO A 58 -0.46 10.08 0.42
N PHE A 59 0.09 9.49 1.48
CA PHE A 59 0.44 8.06 1.54
C PHE A 59 -0.78 7.17 1.74
N GLU A 60 -1.87 7.70 2.28
CA GLU A 60 -3.11 6.96 2.55
C GLU A 60 -3.89 6.62 1.26
N HIS A 61 -3.54 7.25 0.13
CA HIS A 61 -4.16 6.99 -1.17
C HIS A 61 -3.58 5.78 -1.92
N VAL A 62 -2.52 5.15 -1.39
CA VAL A 62 -1.93 3.94 -1.95
C VAL A 62 -2.13 2.78 -0.98
N SER A 63 -2.70 1.69 -1.49
CA SER A 63 -2.84 0.42 -0.79
C SER A 63 -2.04 -0.69 -1.46
N VAL A 64 -1.59 -1.64 -0.64
CA VAL A 64 -0.90 -2.86 -1.04
C VAL A 64 -1.49 -4.03 -0.25
N THR A 65 -1.64 -5.18 -0.91
CA THR A 65 -2.13 -6.41 -0.29
C THR A 65 -1.07 -7.50 -0.42
N TYR A 66 -0.76 -8.14 0.70
CA TYR A 66 0.17 -9.26 0.76
C TYR A 66 -0.55 -10.53 1.21
N GLU A 67 -0.21 -11.65 0.57
CA GLU A 67 -0.43 -12.97 1.13
C GLU A 67 0.72 -13.25 2.10
N ILE A 68 0.38 -13.63 3.33
CA ILE A 68 1.33 -13.93 4.39
C ILE A 68 1.11 -15.37 4.85
N LYS A 69 2.12 -16.23 4.68
CA LYS A 69 2.15 -17.59 5.23
C LYS A 69 3.02 -17.61 6.48
N THR A 70 2.38 -17.80 7.63
CA THR A 70 3.02 -17.76 8.94
C THR A 70 2.31 -18.67 9.94
N SER A 71 2.88 -18.83 11.14
CA SER A 71 2.26 -19.62 12.21
C SER A 71 1.14 -18.85 12.91
N ARG A 72 0.18 -19.57 13.52
CA ARG A 72 -0.93 -18.97 14.27
C ARG A 72 -0.50 -17.99 15.37
N GLY A 73 0.61 -18.27 16.06
CA GLY A 73 1.15 -17.39 17.10
C GLY A 73 1.59 -16.03 16.55
N ILE A 74 2.19 -16.01 15.36
CA ILE A 74 2.60 -14.77 14.69
C ILE A 74 1.40 -14.06 14.04
N ALA A 75 0.46 -14.82 13.47
CA ALA A 75 -0.78 -14.25 12.93
C ALA A 75 -1.54 -13.44 14.01
N ALA A 76 -1.62 -13.95 15.24
CA ALA A 76 -2.23 -13.23 16.36
C ALA A 76 -1.56 -11.88 16.67
N GLN A 77 -0.24 -11.75 16.46
CA GLN A 77 0.48 -10.47 16.60
C GLN A 77 0.14 -9.52 15.44
N ILE A 78 0.13 -10.04 14.20
CA ILE A 78 -0.19 -9.26 13.00
C ILE A 78 -1.62 -8.67 13.09
N LEU A 79 -2.59 -9.45 13.57
CA LEU A 79 -3.98 -9.02 13.73
C LEU A 79 -4.16 -7.84 14.71
N ARG A 80 -3.16 -7.51 15.53
CA ARG A 80 -3.20 -6.32 16.42
C ARG A 80 -3.02 -5.01 15.67
N HIS A 81 -2.53 -5.03 14.43
CA HIS A 81 -2.33 -3.84 13.61
C HIS A 81 -3.65 -3.41 12.94
N ARG A 82 -4.48 -2.70 13.71
CA ARG A 82 -5.86 -2.30 13.34
C ARG A 82 -5.98 -1.38 12.12
N SER A 83 -4.89 -0.77 11.66
CA SER A 83 -4.88 0.03 10.44
C SER A 83 -4.97 -0.81 9.17
N PHE A 84 -4.69 -2.11 9.25
CA PHE A 84 -4.81 -3.03 8.12
C PHE A 84 -6.17 -3.70 8.08
N THR A 85 -6.52 -4.18 6.89
CA THR A 85 -7.65 -5.07 6.66
C THR A 85 -7.11 -6.47 6.43
N PHE A 86 -7.78 -7.48 7.00
CA PHE A 86 -7.33 -8.87 6.96
C PHE A 86 -8.37 -9.75 6.30
N GLN A 87 -7.90 -10.75 5.58
CA GLN A 87 -8.70 -11.86 5.08
C GLN A 87 -7.99 -13.16 5.43
N GLU A 88 -8.70 -14.05 6.12
CA GLU A 88 -8.19 -15.35 6.55
C GLU A 88 -9.11 -16.45 6.02
N PHE A 89 -8.58 -17.68 5.94
CA PHE A 89 -9.42 -18.83 5.60
C PHE A 89 -10.53 -19.01 6.64
N SER A 90 -11.75 -19.25 6.17
CA SER A 90 -12.87 -19.53 7.06
C SER A 90 -12.74 -20.93 7.63
N GLN A 91 -12.53 -21.05 8.94
CA GLN A 91 -12.50 -22.33 9.65
C GLN A 91 -13.84 -23.10 9.61
N ARG A 92 -14.93 -22.45 9.18
CA ARG A 92 -16.25 -23.10 9.02
C ARG A 92 -16.36 -23.91 7.72
N TYR A 93 -15.61 -23.53 6.68
CA TYR A 93 -15.77 -24.07 5.33
C TYR A 93 -14.48 -24.65 4.77
N ALA A 94 -13.32 -24.28 5.32
CA ALA A 94 -12.05 -24.83 4.92
C ALA A 94 -11.65 -25.96 5.86
N ASP A 95 -11.24 -27.08 5.26
CA ASP A 95 -10.59 -28.17 6.00
C ASP A 95 -9.34 -27.62 6.67
N THR A 96 -9.26 -27.74 7.99
CA THR A 96 -8.13 -27.27 8.77
C THR A 96 -6.84 -28.02 8.44
N GLU A 97 -6.92 -29.23 7.88
CA GLU A 97 -5.75 -29.98 7.41
C GLU A 97 -5.13 -29.37 6.14
N LEU A 98 -5.90 -28.60 5.36
CA LEU A 98 -5.38 -27.82 4.22
C LEU A 98 -4.70 -26.52 4.67
N ILE A 99 -4.89 -26.13 5.93
CA ILE A 99 -4.38 -24.89 6.53
C ILE A 99 -3.29 -25.25 7.55
N GLY A 100 -2.16 -25.76 7.05
CA GLY A 100 -0.83 -25.80 7.69
C GLY A 100 -0.75 -25.99 9.21
#